data_AF-A0A485AUJ3-F1
#
_entry.id   AF-A0A485AUJ3-F1
#
_cell.length_a   1.000
_cell.length_b   1.000
_cell.length_c   1.000
_cell.angle_alpha   90.00
_cell.angle_beta   90.00
_cell.angle_gamma   90.00
#
_symmetry.space_group_name_H-M   'P 1'
#
loop_
_entity.id
_entity.type
_entity.pdbx_description
1 polymer ?
#
loop_
_entity_poly.entity_id
_entity_poly.type
_entity_poly.pdbx_seq_one_letter_code
_entity_poly.pdbx_strand_id
1 'polypeptide(L)'
;MVDGKPQYQDNFVTLANRAGFQTWWFSNQGQIGEYDTAIASIAKRADEVQFLKNGDFEANKNTQDEQLLKLTEQVLSVQRTQPQLIVLHLMGSHPQACDRTKGKYTVFVQSKETSCYLYSMTQTDTLLGKLYHQLQNSGESFSMTYFSDHGLAFKERGKEVQYLAHDDKYQQNFQVPFMVLSSDDKAHKVIKARRSANDFLGFFSQWTGDPRRRDYASLPFHL
;
A
#
# COMPACT_ATOMS: atom_id res chain seq x y z
N MET A 1 -1.78 -22.84 1.01
CA MET A 1 -0.43 -23.42 1.12
C MET A 1 -0.47 -24.83 0.56
N VAL A 2 0.60 -25.27 -0.12
CA VAL A 2 0.81 -26.67 -0.48
C VAL A 2 2.11 -27.07 0.21
N ASP A 3 2.09 -28.16 0.98
CA ASP A 3 3.23 -28.65 1.78
C ASP A 3 3.89 -27.60 2.67
N GLY A 4 3.06 -26.74 3.31
CA GLY A 4 3.54 -25.69 4.21
C GLY A 4 4.25 -24.52 3.51
N LYS A 5 4.28 -24.49 2.17
CA LYS A 5 4.88 -23.39 1.40
C LYS A 5 3.80 -22.45 0.84
N PRO A 6 4.01 -21.12 0.91
CA PRO A 6 3.14 -20.15 0.25
C PRO A 6 3.18 -20.37 -1.25
N GLN A 7 1.99 -20.38 -1.87
CA GLN A 7 1.82 -20.49 -3.31
C GLN A 7 1.66 -19.08 -3.86
N TYR A 8 2.77 -18.39 -4.12
CA TYR A 8 2.74 -16.98 -4.54
C TYR A 8 1.99 -16.75 -5.85
N GLN A 9 1.78 -17.79 -6.67
CA GLN A 9 0.93 -17.72 -7.86
C GLN A 9 -0.58 -17.65 -7.55
N ASP A 10 -1.01 -18.12 -6.39
CA ASP A 10 -2.40 -18.11 -5.96
C ASP A 10 -2.62 -16.90 -5.04
N ASN A 11 -2.69 -15.72 -5.65
CA ASN A 11 -2.78 -14.44 -4.98
C ASN A 11 -3.93 -13.57 -5.53
N PHE A 12 -4.16 -12.41 -4.92
CA PHE A 12 -5.26 -11.51 -5.27
C PHE A 12 -5.18 -10.97 -6.71
N VAL A 13 -4.00 -10.78 -7.28
CA VAL A 13 -3.79 -10.36 -8.68
C VAL A 13 -4.26 -11.46 -9.63
N THR A 14 -3.89 -12.72 -9.34
CA THR A 14 -4.37 -13.88 -10.10
C THR A 14 -5.90 -14.00 -10.03
N LEU A 15 -6.49 -13.72 -8.86
CA LEU A 15 -7.96 -13.69 -8.71
C LEU A 15 -8.59 -12.57 -9.55
N ALA A 16 -8.00 -11.37 -9.56
CA ALA A 16 -8.48 -10.24 -10.34
C ALA A 16 -8.44 -10.54 -11.85
N ASN A 17 -7.33 -11.08 -12.35
CA ASN A 17 -7.19 -11.49 -13.75
C ASN A 17 -8.27 -12.51 -14.14
N ARG A 18 -8.51 -13.52 -13.29
CA ARG A 18 -9.58 -14.51 -13.53
C ARG A 18 -10.98 -13.91 -13.49
N ALA A 19 -11.18 -12.82 -12.75
CA ALA A 19 -12.43 -12.06 -12.71
C ALA A 19 -12.59 -11.08 -13.89
N GLY A 20 -11.63 -11.04 -14.82
CA GLY A 20 -11.68 -10.20 -16.02
C GLY A 20 -11.16 -8.77 -15.82
N PHE A 21 -10.44 -8.50 -14.73
CA PHE A 21 -9.75 -7.24 -14.55
C PHE A 21 -8.49 -7.22 -15.41
N GLN A 22 -8.17 -6.07 -15.99
CA GLN A 22 -6.81 -5.78 -16.43
C GLN A 22 -6.00 -5.28 -15.23
N THR A 23 -4.83 -5.86 -15.00
CA THR A 23 -4.05 -5.63 -13.78
C THR A 23 -2.73 -4.90 -14.05
N TRP A 24 -2.45 -3.90 -13.22
CA TRP A 24 -1.23 -3.09 -13.26
C TRP A 24 -0.55 -3.13 -11.89
N TRP A 25 0.77 -3.32 -11.87
CA TRP A 25 1.57 -3.23 -10.65
C TRP A 25 2.72 -2.23 -10.80
N PHE A 26 2.67 -1.15 -10.04
CA PHE A 26 3.69 -0.11 -10.00
C PHE A 26 4.38 -0.09 -8.64
N SER A 27 5.69 -0.27 -8.60
CA SER A 27 6.45 -0.39 -7.34
C SER A 27 7.56 0.64 -7.23
N ASN A 28 7.62 1.32 -6.09
CA ASN A 28 8.78 2.11 -5.67
C ASN A 28 9.71 1.33 -4.71
N GLN A 29 9.40 0.06 -4.42
CA GLN A 29 10.34 -0.87 -3.79
C GLN A 29 11.13 -1.65 -4.85
N GLY A 30 12.20 -2.33 -4.42
CA GLY A 30 13.05 -3.15 -5.28
C GLY A 30 12.38 -4.41 -5.82
N GLN A 31 13.06 -5.10 -6.74
CA GLN A 31 12.69 -6.42 -7.27
C GLN A 31 13.55 -7.56 -6.74
N ILE A 32 14.76 -7.28 -6.27
CA ILE A 32 15.80 -8.28 -6.00
C ILE A 32 16.20 -8.20 -4.53
N GLY A 33 15.96 -9.26 -3.76
CA GLY A 33 16.27 -9.32 -2.33
C GLY A 33 15.52 -10.48 -1.65
N GLU A 34 15.94 -10.91 -0.46
CA GLU A 34 15.31 -12.03 0.25
C GLU A 34 13.79 -11.82 0.45
N TYR A 35 13.39 -10.59 0.80
CA TYR A 35 11.99 -10.20 0.97
C TYR A 35 11.34 -9.68 -0.32
N ASP A 36 12.10 -8.96 -1.16
CA ASP A 36 11.60 -8.38 -2.42
C ASP A 36 11.21 -9.44 -3.46
N THR A 37 11.82 -10.63 -3.42
CA THR A 37 11.57 -11.71 -4.39
C THR A 37 10.14 -12.26 -4.32
N ALA A 38 9.57 -12.37 -3.11
CA ALA A 38 8.20 -12.86 -2.92
C ALA A 38 7.18 -11.85 -3.46
N ILE A 39 7.35 -10.57 -3.15
CA ILE A 39 6.49 -9.50 -3.65
C ILE A 39 6.65 -9.34 -5.17
N ALA A 40 7.87 -9.42 -5.70
CA ALA A 40 8.10 -9.43 -7.14
C ALA A 40 7.44 -10.64 -7.82
N SER A 41 7.38 -11.81 -7.17
CA SER A 41 6.67 -12.98 -7.69
C SER A 41 5.16 -12.74 -7.81
N ILE A 42 4.56 -12.08 -6.82
CA ILE A 42 3.15 -11.65 -6.84
C ILE A 42 2.94 -10.60 -7.93
N ALA A 43 3.78 -9.56 -7.97
CA ALA A 43 3.72 -8.45 -8.93
C ALA A 43 3.76 -8.96 -10.37
N LYS A 44 4.64 -9.93 -10.67
CA LYS A 44 4.76 -10.58 -12.00
C LYS A 44 3.52 -11.37 -12.45
N ARG A 45 2.48 -11.46 -11.63
CA ARG A 45 1.17 -11.98 -12.05
C ARG A 45 0.26 -10.90 -12.64
N ALA A 46 0.57 -9.63 -12.47
CA ALA A 46 -0.16 -8.57 -13.15
C ALA A 46 0.13 -8.60 -14.66
N ASP A 47 -0.81 -8.13 -15.47
CA ASP A 47 -0.63 -8.03 -16.93
C ASP A 47 0.53 -7.09 -17.26
N GLU A 48 0.63 -5.99 -16.51
CA GLU A 48 1.61 -4.94 -16.72
C GLU A 48 2.31 -4.57 -15.41
N VAL A 49 3.65 -4.52 -15.44
CA VAL A 49 4.46 -4.39 -14.23
C VAL A 49 5.60 -3.42 -14.45
N GLN A 50 5.73 -2.43 -13.58
CA GLN A 50 6.83 -1.47 -13.62
C GLN A 50 7.39 -1.20 -12.23
N PHE A 51 8.71 -1.22 -12.13
CA PHE A 51 9.45 -0.91 -10.91
C PHE A 51 10.30 0.34 -11.15
N LEU A 52 10.22 1.32 -10.25
CA LEU A 52 11.03 2.54 -10.33
C LEU A 52 12.50 2.29 -9.98
N LYS A 53 12.78 1.19 -9.26
CA LYS A 53 14.10 0.78 -8.82
C LYS A 53 14.59 -0.43 -9.62
N ASN A 54 15.81 -0.34 -10.13
CA ASN A 54 16.54 -1.48 -10.68
C ASN A 54 17.42 -2.07 -9.55
N GLY A 55 16.99 -3.13 -8.86
CA GLY A 55 17.75 -3.74 -7.75
C GLY A 55 16.91 -4.03 -6.51
N ASP A 56 17.53 -3.99 -5.32
CA ASP A 56 16.87 -4.15 -4.01
C ASP A 56 16.15 -2.86 -3.55
N PHE A 57 15.47 -2.90 -2.40
CA PHE A 57 14.79 -1.73 -1.85
C PHE A 57 15.73 -0.56 -1.49
N GLU A 58 17.04 -0.78 -1.31
CA GLU A 58 18.05 0.25 -1.05
C GLU A 58 18.62 0.85 -2.35
N ALA A 59 18.46 0.17 -3.48
CA ALA A 59 18.87 0.65 -4.79
C ALA A 59 18.18 1.97 -5.12
N ASN A 60 18.96 2.97 -5.51
CA ASN A 60 18.50 4.29 -5.93
C ASN A 60 17.56 4.98 -4.91
N LYS A 61 18.09 5.39 -3.75
CA LYS A 61 17.41 6.13 -2.67
C LYS A 61 16.70 7.44 -3.10
N ASN A 62 16.88 7.87 -4.34
CA ASN A 62 16.31 9.12 -4.85
C ASN A 62 14.89 8.99 -5.42
N THR A 63 14.35 7.78 -5.56
CA THR A 63 12.98 7.60 -6.07
C THR A 63 11.95 7.92 -4.99
N GLN A 64 11.00 8.78 -5.33
CA GLN A 64 9.90 9.19 -4.44
C GLN A 64 8.62 8.51 -4.88
N ASP A 65 7.75 8.15 -3.93
CA ASP A 65 6.47 7.50 -4.23
C ASP A 65 5.59 8.32 -5.20
N GLU A 66 5.71 9.65 -5.18
CA GLU A 66 5.02 10.54 -6.12
C GLU A 66 5.33 10.26 -7.59
N GLN A 67 6.45 9.60 -7.90
CA GLN A 67 6.78 9.23 -9.28
C GLN A 67 5.83 8.15 -9.83
N LEU A 68 5.19 7.34 -8.96
CA LEU A 68 4.19 6.36 -9.36
C LEU A 68 2.94 7.03 -9.97
N LEU A 69 2.65 8.28 -9.59
CA LEU A 69 1.50 9.05 -10.10
C LEU A 69 1.57 9.29 -11.61
N LYS A 70 2.78 9.31 -12.19
CA LYS A 70 2.95 9.42 -13.65
C LYS A 70 2.50 8.16 -14.36
N LEU A 71 2.68 6.99 -13.72
CA LEU A 71 2.29 5.70 -14.28
C LEU A 71 0.77 5.53 -14.20
N THR A 72 0.15 5.95 -13.10
CA THR A 72 -1.31 5.95 -12.98
C THR A 72 -1.97 6.91 -13.95
N GLU A 73 -1.40 8.10 -14.20
CA GLU A 73 -1.87 9.02 -15.25
C GLU A 73 -1.90 8.36 -16.63
N GLN A 74 -0.85 7.62 -16.99
CA GLN A 74 -0.81 6.92 -18.28
C GLN A 74 -1.93 5.89 -18.40
N VAL A 75 -2.15 5.08 -17.36
CA VAL A 75 -3.24 4.09 -17.36
C VAL A 75 -4.61 4.77 -17.45
N LEU A 76 -4.84 5.81 -16.64
CA LEU A 76 -6.13 6.50 -16.55
C LEU A 76 -6.45 7.40 -17.74
N SER A 77 -5.45 7.78 -18.55
CA SER A 77 -5.64 8.59 -19.75
C SER A 77 -6.29 7.85 -20.93
N VAL A 78 -6.44 6.53 -20.83
CA VAL A 78 -6.99 5.70 -21.89
C VAL A 78 -8.18 4.90 -21.35
N GLN A 79 -9.37 5.20 -21.85
CA GLN A 79 -10.58 4.45 -21.48
C GLN A 79 -10.46 2.97 -21.81
N ARG A 80 -10.97 2.13 -20.91
CA ARG A 80 -10.95 0.67 -21.05
C ARG A 80 -12.33 0.12 -20.76
N THR A 81 -12.70 -0.92 -21.49
CA THR A 81 -13.98 -1.62 -21.28
C THR A 81 -13.92 -2.62 -20.14
N GLN A 82 -12.71 -3.11 -19.83
CA GLN A 82 -12.45 -4.04 -18.73
C GLN A 82 -12.28 -3.26 -17.42
N PRO A 83 -12.76 -3.78 -16.28
CA PRO A 83 -12.43 -3.19 -14.99
C PRO A 83 -10.92 -3.23 -14.76
N GLN A 84 -10.38 -2.21 -14.09
CA GLN A 84 -8.94 -2.08 -13.85
C GLN A 84 -8.62 -2.35 -12.37
N LEU A 85 -7.54 -3.09 -12.11
CA LEU A 85 -6.91 -3.14 -10.79
C LEU A 85 -5.51 -2.57 -10.91
N ILE A 86 -5.27 -1.43 -10.26
CA ILE A 86 -3.97 -0.75 -10.26
C ILE A 86 -3.39 -0.82 -8.85
N VAL A 87 -2.28 -1.52 -8.70
CA VAL A 87 -1.56 -1.66 -7.42
C VAL A 87 -0.38 -0.70 -7.40
N LEU A 88 -0.35 0.18 -6.39
CA LEU A 88 0.80 1.02 -6.09
C LEU A 88 1.50 0.49 -4.85
N HIS A 89 2.70 -0.08 -5.04
CA HIS A 89 3.54 -0.58 -3.95
C HIS A 89 4.54 0.50 -3.53
N LEU A 90 4.23 1.14 -2.40
CA LEU A 90 4.93 2.33 -1.91
C LEU A 90 6.18 1.96 -1.10
N MET A 91 7.10 2.90 -1.03
CA MET A 91 8.16 2.90 -0.03
C MET A 91 7.65 3.41 1.34
N GLY A 92 6.69 4.34 1.32
CA GLY A 92 5.98 4.81 2.50
C GLY A 92 6.90 5.37 3.58
N SER A 93 6.67 4.92 4.83
CA SER A 93 7.42 5.35 6.01
C SER A 93 8.41 4.30 6.51
N HIS A 94 8.94 3.47 5.60
CA HIS A 94 9.95 2.45 5.93
C HIS A 94 11.16 3.07 6.67
N PRO A 95 11.81 2.33 7.61
CA PRO A 95 12.93 2.83 8.42
C PRO A 95 14.03 3.55 7.62
N GLN A 96 14.74 4.48 8.28
CA GLN A 96 15.56 5.52 7.65
C GLN A 96 14.69 6.54 6.90
N ALA A 97 13.66 7.05 7.58
CA ALA A 97 12.70 8.00 7.05
C ALA A 97 13.39 9.27 6.51
N CYS A 98 14.48 9.72 7.15
CA CYS A 98 15.18 10.91 6.66
C CYS A 98 15.80 10.75 5.26
N ASP A 99 16.14 9.54 4.81
CA ASP A 99 16.60 9.32 3.43
C ASP A 99 15.47 9.66 2.44
N ARG A 100 14.24 9.30 2.78
CA ARG A 100 13.03 9.51 1.97
C ARG A 100 12.56 10.95 1.99
N THR A 101 12.63 11.60 3.16
CA THR A 101 12.25 13.01 3.29
C THR A 101 13.37 13.97 2.89
N LYS A 102 14.56 13.46 2.56
CA LYS A 102 15.79 14.25 2.36
C LYS A 102 16.09 15.14 3.56
N GLY A 103 15.86 14.59 4.75
CA GLY A 103 16.04 15.25 6.05
C GLY A 103 15.00 16.31 6.39
N LYS A 104 13.93 16.48 5.59
CA LYS A 104 12.85 17.43 5.87
C LYS A 104 11.91 16.92 6.95
N TYR A 105 11.43 17.85 7.76
CA TYR A 105 10.36 17.67 8.74
C TYR A 105 9.67 19.00 9.02
N THR A 106 8.41 18.96 9.46
CA THR A 106 7.63 20.16 9.84
C THR A 106 7.77 20.50 11.31
N VAL A 107 7.83 19.47 12.17
CA VAL A 107 7.95 19.60 13.62
C VAL A 107 9.07 18.69 14.10
N PHE A 108 9.95 19.22 14.96
CA PHE A 108 10.96 18.39 15.62
C PHE A 108 10.34 17.64 16.79
N VAL A 109 10.45 16.31 16.80
CA VAL A 109 9.93 15.43 17.86
C VAL A 109 11.02 14.46 18.28
N GLN A 110 11.62 14.67 19.46
CA GLN A 110 12.63 13.82 20.11
C GLN A 110 13.96 13.61 19.35
N SER A 111 13.91 13.23 18.07
CA SER A 111 15.07 13.02 17.22
C SER A 111 14.76 13.45 15.78
N LYS A 112 15.80 13.72 14.99
CA LYS A 112 15.63 14.03 13.56
C LYS A 112 14.90 12.90 12.83
N GLU A 113 15.25 11.65 13.13
CA GLU A 113 14.67 10.47 12.50
C GLU A 113 13.17 10.32 12.80
N THR A 114 12.76 10.52 14.06
CA THR A 114 11.34 10.52 14.44
C THR A 114 10.59 11.66 13.75
N SER A 115 11.23 12.82 13.60
CA SER A 115 10.65 13.99 12.92
C SER A 115 10.45 13.73 11.41
N CYS A 116 11.42 13.10 10.76
CA CYS A 116 11.33 12.67 9.36
C CYS A 116 10.22 11.61 9.18
N TYR A 117 10.08 10.66 10.11
CA TYR A 117 9.01 9.65 10.06
C TYR A 117 7.61 10.29 10.07
N LEU A 118 7.37 11.28 10.93
CA LEU A 118 6.08 12.00 10.93
C LEU A 118 5.87 12.75 9.62
N TYR A 119 6.94 13.31 9.04
CA TYR A 119 6.85 13.99 7.75
C TYR A 119 6.59 13.02 6.59
N SER A 120 7.16 11.81 6.58
CA SER A 120 6.88 10.81 5.53
C SER A 120 5.41 10.39 5.49
N MET A 121 4.71 10.41 6.63
CA MET A 121 3.27 10.19 6.67
C MET A 121 2.50 11.27 5.89
N THR A 122 2.90 12.54 6.01
CA THR A 122 2.28 13.65 5.26
C THR A 122 2.53 13.56 3.75
N GLN A 123 3.69 13.01 3.34
CA GLN A 123 3.95 12.72 1.93
C GLN A 123 3.05 11.60 1.41
N THR A 124 2.81 10.57 2.22
CA THR A 124 1.87 9.48 1.88
C THR A 124 0.44 10.00 1.77
N ASP A 125 0.00 10.84 2.70
CA ASP A 125 -1.32 11.50 2.64
C ASP A 125 -1.46 12.36 1.36
N THR A 126 -0.43 13.15 1.04
CA THR A 126 -0.40 13.97 -0.19
C THR A 126 -0.48 13.11 -1.45
N LEU A 127 0.25 11.99 -1.50
CA LEU A 127 0.21 11.04 -2.60
C LEU A 127 -1.21 10.48 -2.80
N LEU A 128 -1.84 10.02 -1.71
CA LEU A 128 -3.19 9.45 -1.74
C LEU A 128 -4.23 10.48 -2.19
N GLY A 129 -4.11 11.74 -1.75
CA GLY A 129 -4.96 12.84 -2.21
C GLY A 129 -4.81 13.11 -3.71
N LYS A 130 -3.57 13.15 -4.23
CA LYS A 130 -3.31 13.32 -5.67
C LYS A 130 -3.85 12.14 -6.49
N LEU A 131 -3.66 10.91 -6.04
CA LEU A 131 -4.19 9.72 -6.69
C LEU A 131 -5.72 9.74 -6.72
N TYR A 132 -6.36 10.10 -5.61
CA TYR A 132 -7.81 10.27 -5.55
C TYR A 132 -8.31 11.30 -6.57
N HIS A 133 -7.62 12.44 -6.72
CA HIS A 133 -7.95 13.42 -7.75
C HIS A 133 -7.77 12.91 -9.17
N GLN A 134 -6.71 12.13 -9.47
CA GLN A 134 -6.56 11.49 -10.78
C GLN A 134 -7.73 10.53 -11.07
N LEU A 135 -8.13 9.72 -10.09
CA LEU A 135 -9.27 8.82 -10.20
C LEU A 135 -10.58 9.58 -10.44
N GLN A 136 -10.84 10.67 -9.71
CA GLN A 136 -11.99 11.53 -9.95
C GLN A 136 -11.99 12.13 -11.35
N ASN A 137 -10.84 12.61 -11.81
CA ASN A 137 -10.71 13.28 -13.11
C ASN A 137 -10.80 12.32 -14.30
N SER A 138 -10.62 11.00 -14.08
CA SER A 138 -10.84 9.99 -15.12
C SER A 138 -12.29 9.92 -15.61
N GLY A 139 -13.25 10.37 -14.77
CA GLY A 139 -14.68 10.28 -15.06
C GLY A 139 -15.27 8.87 -14.89
N GLU A 140 -14.47 7.88 -14.49
CA GLU A 140 -14.92 6.52 -14.23
C GLU A 140 -15.33 6.31 -12.76
N SER A 141 -16.17 5.30 -12.50
CA SER A 141 -16.43 4.85 -11.13
C SER A 141 -15.19 4.18 -10.55
N PHE A 142 -14.82 4.51 -9.32
CA PHE A 142 -13.62 3.96 -8.71
C PHE A 142 -13.83 3.59 -7.23
N SER A 143 -12.94 2.71 -6.76
CA SER A 143 -12.70 2.49 -5.34
C SER A 143 -11.21 2.37 -5.11
N MET A 144 -10.71 3.01 -4.06
CA MET A 144 -9.32 3.06 -3.65
C MET A 144 -9.20 2.49 -2.24
N THR A 145 -8.30 1.53 -2.08
CA THR A 145 -7.96 0.94 -0.78
C THR A 145 -6.53 1.26 -0.44
N TYR A 146 -6.27 1.65 0.81
CA TYR A 146 -4.91 1.84 1.33
C TYR A 146 -4.76 1.11 2.66
N PHE A 147 -3.65 0.38 2.80
CA PHE A 147 -3.17 -0.17 4.06
C PHE A 147 -1.65 -0.19 4.08
N SER A 148 -1.08 -0.17 5.29
CA SER A 148 0.35 -0.47 5.48
C SER A 148 0.54 -1.98 5.63
N ASP A 149 1.65 -2.49 5.14
CA ASP A 149 2.08 -3.89 5.30
C ASP A 149 2.39 -4.22 6.76
N HIS A 150 3.04 -3.29 7.47
CA HIS A 150 3.25 -3.34 8.91
C HIS A 150 3.32 -1.92 9.51
N GLY A 151 3.27 -1.84 10.84
CA GLY A 151 3.55 -0.65 11.62
C GLY A 151 5.01 -0.62 12.07
N LEU A 152 5.38 0.35 12.91
CA LEU A 152 6.71 0.44 13.50
C LEU A 152 6.63 0.69 15.01
N ALA A 153 7.63 0.25 15.75
CA ALA A 153 7.79 0.53 17.17
C ALA A 153 9.01 1.43 17.42
N PHE A 154 8.93 2.23 18.49
CA PHE A 154 10.06 3.04 18.94
C PHE A 154 11.22 2.16 19.41
N LYS A 155 12.42 2.51 18.96
CA LYS A 155 13.70 2.03 19.46
C LYS A 155 14.40 3.18 20.17
N GLU A 156 15.18 2.86 21.21
CA GLU A 156 15.86 3.87 22.03
C GLU A 156 14.92 4.98 22.54
N ARG A 157 13.69 4.57 22.93
CA ARG A 157 12.61 5.50 23.28
C ARG A 157 13.06 6.50 24.36
N GLY A 158 12.85 7.78 24.10
CA GLY A 158 13.20 8.88 25.00
C GLY A 158 14.66 9.33 24.95
N LYS A 159 15.51 8.73 24.11
CA LYS A 159 16.89 9.16 23.87
C LYS A 159 17.01 10.05 22.64
N GLU A 160 18.12 10.78 22.51
CA GLU A 160 18.41 11.61 21.33
C GLU A 160 18.50 10.80 20.03
N VAL A 161 18.92 9.54 20.15
CA VAL A 161 19.06 8.59 19.04
C VAL A 161 17.77 7.79 18.77
N GLN A 162 16.61 8.22 19.28
CA GLN A 162 15.34 7.52 19.06
C GLN A 162 15.05 7.35 17.56
N TYR A 163 14.55 6.18 17.16
CA TYR A 163 14.09 5.91 15.80
C TYR A 163 12.91 4.93 15.82
N LEU A 164 12.32 4.67 14.65
CA LEU A 164 11.27 3.68 14.46
C LEU A 164 11.77 2.54 13.58
N ALA A 165 11.47 1.31 13.98
CA ALA A 165 11.79 0.11 13.22
C ALA A 165 10.71 -0.95 13.43
N HIS A 166 10.62 -1.89 12.49
CA HIS A 166 9.74 -3.04 12.63
C HIS A 166 10.41 -4.11 13.51
N ASP A 167 9.62 -4.82 14.30
CA ASP A 167 9.97 -6.06 14.98
C ASP A 167 8.71 -6.88 15.30
N ASP A 168 8.87 -8.07 15.86
CA ASP A 168 7.73 -8.94 16.19
C ASP A 168 7.32 -8.85 17.67
N LYS A 169 7.89 -7.90 18.42
CA LYS A 169 7.75 -7.84 19.88
C LYS A 169 6.60 -6.95 20.34
N TYR A 170 6.31 -5.89 19.60
CA TYR A 170 5.35 -4.87 20.03
C TYR A 170 4.10 -4.81 19.14
N GLN A 171 2.95 -4.57 19.78
CA GLN A 171 1.66 -4.46 19.10
C GLN A 171 1.65 -3.37 18.01
N GLN A 172 2.40 -2.30 18.21
CA GLN A 172 2.52 -1.17 17.27
C GLN A 172 3.05 -1.60 15.90
N ASN A 173 3.81 -2.70 15.81
CA ASN A 173 4.26 -3.24 14.52
C ASN A 173 3.12 -3.88 13.71
N PHE A 174 1.99 -4.18 14.33
CA PHE A 174 0.85 -4.85 13.70
C PHE A 174 -0.38 -3.94 13.60
N GLN A 175 -0.35 -2.77 14.23
CA GLN A 175 -1.44 -1.78 14.17
C GLN A 175 -1.21 -0.83 13.00
N VAL A 176 -1.83 -1.15 11.87
CA VAL A 176 -1.68 -0.41 10.61
C VAL A 176 -2.95 0.38 10.25
N PRO A 177 -2.82 1.49 9.51
CA PRO A 177 -3.97 2.14 8.89
C PRO A 177 -4.60 1.20 7.85
N PHE A 178 -5.93 1.23 7.75
CA PHE A 178 -6.68 0.60 6.68
C PHE A 178 -7.88 1.47 6.33
N MET A 179 -7.99 1.87 5.07
CA MET A 179 -9.06 2.72 4.58
C MET A 179 -9.53 2.30 3.19
N VAL A 180 -10.81 2.54 2.92
CA VAL A 180 -11.45 2.36 1.61
C VAL A 180 -12.20 3.65 1.29
N LEU A 181 -12.00 4.17 0.08
CA LEU A 181 -12.67 5.35 -0.46
C LEU A 181 -13.28 4.98 -1.81
N SER A 182 -14.51 5.40 -2.09
CA SER A 182 -15.19 5.11 -3.35
C SER A 182 -15.81 6.37 -3.94
N SER A 183 -15.91 6.45 -5.27
CA SER A 183 -16.47 7.61 -5.98
C SER A 183 -17.90 7.96 -5.57
N ASP A 184 -18.64 7.00 -5.03
CA ASP A 184 -20.03 7.10 -4.61
C ASP A 184 -20.22 7.25 -3.09
N ASP A 185 -19.15 7.30 -2.30
CA ASP A 185 -19.23 7.48 -0.85
C ASP A 185 -19.94 8.80 -0.50
N LYS A 186 -20.94 8.72 0.37
CA LYS A 186 -21.73 9.88 0.83
C LYS A 186 -21.45 10.29 2.27
N ALA A 187 -20.79 9.44 3.04
CA ALA A 187 -20.52 9.66 4.44
C ALA A 187 -19.26 8.91 4.87
N HIS A 188 -18.49 9.54 5.76
CA HIS A 188 -17.37 8.89 6.44
C HIS A 188 -17.90 7.94 7.53
N LYS A 189 -17.45 6.69 7.50
CA LYS A 189 -17.79 5.67 8.50
C LYS A 189 -16.52 5.12 9.13
N VAL A 190 -16.49 5.09 10.47
CA VAL A 190 -15.38 4.50 11.24
C VAL A 190 -15.80 3.11 11.71
N ILE A 191 -15.09 2.08 11.25
CA ILE A 191 -15.31 0.69 11.67
C ILE A 191 -14.31 0.35 12.77
N LYS A 192 -14.80 0.09 13.98
CA LYS A 192 -13.97 -0.27 15.16
C LYS A 192 -13.68 -1.77 15.29
N ALA A 193 -14.22 -2.58 14.37
CA ALA A 193 -14.01 -4.02 14.39
C ALA A 193 -12.54 -4.36 14.14
N ARG A 194 -12.01 -5.37 14.82
CA ARG A 194 -10.66 -5.87 14.58
C ARG A 194 -10.59 -6.56 13.22
N ARG A 195 -9.46 -6.42 12.55
CA ARG A 195 -9.19 -6.92 11.20
C ARG A 195 -7.76 -7.48 11.17
N SER A 196 -7.55 -8.56 10.42
CA SER A 196 -6.24 -9.17 10.20
C SER A 196 -5.92 -9.17 8.71
N ALA A 197 -4.65 -9.00 8.35
CA ALA A 197 -4.18 -9.13 6.97
C ALA A 197 -4.39 -10.56 6.43
N ASN A 198 -4.49 -11.57 7.31
CA ASN A 198 -4.80 -12.94 6.92
C ASN A 198 -6.17 -13.08 6.24
N ASP A 199 -7.08 -12.14 6.51
CA ASP A 199 -8.43 -12.12 5.94
C ASP A 199 -8.52 -11.25 4.67
N PHE A 200 -7.39 -10.76 4.16
CA PHE A 200 -7.35 -9.83 3.02
C PHE A 200 -8.04 -10.39 1.78
N LEU A 201 -7.90 -11.69 1.48
CA LEU A 201 -8.56 -12.28 0.31
C LEU A 201 -10.09 -12.26 0.43
N GLY A 202 -10.63 -12.43 1.63
CA GLY A 202 -12.06 -12.29 1.90
C GLY A 202 -12.54 -10.86 1.69
N PHE A 203 -11.80 -9.89 2.22
CA PHE A 203 -12.03 -8.47 1.94
C PHE A 203 -11.96 -8.16 0.43
N PHE A 204 -10.89 -8.59 -0.24
CA PHE A 204 -10.64 -8.32 -1.65
C PHE A 204 -11.76 -8.85 -2.54
N SER A 205 -12.27 -10.05 -2.26
CA SER A 205 -13.39 -10.63 -3.00
C SER A 205 -14.68 -9.84 -2.83
N GLN A 206 -14.96 -9.31 -1.63
CA GLN A 206 -16.14 -8.46 -1.42
C GLN A 206 -15.95 -7.07 -2.03
N TRP A 207 -14.75 -6.50 -1.89
CA TRP A 207 -14.40 -5.20 -2.43
C TRP A 207 -14.52 -5.17 -3.95
N THR A 208 -13.99 -6.19 -4.64
CA THR A 208 -14.04 -6.27 -6.11
C THR A 208 -15.33 -6.90 -6.66
N GLY A 209 -16.16 -7.47 -5.80
CA GLY A 209 -17.46 -8.06 -6.15
C GLY A 209 -18.60 -7.06 -6.36
N ASP A 210 -19.83 -7.57 -6.49
CA ASP A 210 -21.04 -6.77 -6.73
C ASP A 210 -21.19 -5.66 -5.67
N PRO A 211 -21.23 -4.37 -6.07
CA PRO A 211 -21.36 -3.24 -5.15
C PRO A 211 -22.57 -3.35 -4.20
N ARG A 212 -23.66 -4.01 -4.62
CA ARG A 212 -24.89 -4.21 -3.81
C ARG A 212 -24.70 -5.18 -2.65
N ARG A 213 -23.60 -5.92 -2.62
CA ARG A 213 -23.27 -6.93 -1.60
C ARG A 213 -22.09 -6.53 -0.72
N ARG A 214 -21.57 -5.31 -0.86
CA ARG A 214 -20.47 -4.79 -0.04
C ARG A 214 -20.99 -4.42 1.35
N ASP A 215 -20.70 -5.25 2.33
CA ASP A 215 -20.91 -4.94 3.75
C ASP A 215 -19.60 -5.15 4.53
N TYR A 216 -18.76 -4.11 4.50
CA TYR A 216 -17.47 -4.10 5.20
C TYR A 216 -17.59 -4.22 6.73
N ALA A 217 -18.78 -3.94 7.30
CA ALA A 217 -19.02 -4.04 8.74
C ALA A 217 -19.36 -5.47 9.16
N SER A 218 -20.11 -6.21 8.33
CA SER A 218 -20.55 -7.60 8.59
C SER A 218 -19.47 -8.66 8.48
N LEU A 219 -18.34 -8.33 7.84
CA LEU A 219 -17.25 -9.28 7.68
C LEU A 219 -16.82 -9.83 9.06
N PRO A 220 -16.91 -11.15 9.27
CA PRO A 220 -16.39 -11.80 10.47
C PRO A 220 -14.88 -11.89 10.30
N PHE A 221 -14.15 -11.08 11.06
CA PHE A 221 -12.70 -11.20 11.16
C PHE A 221 -12.41 -11.79 12.53
N HIS A 222 -11.71 -12.92 12.57
CA HIS A 222 -11.33 -13.61 13.80
C HIS A 222 -9.82 -13.58 13.97
N LEU A 223 -9.43 -13.62 15.23
CA LEU A 223 -8.09 -13.37 15.81
C LEU A 223 -6.94 -14.07 15.08
#